data_AF-A0A817YV36-F1
#
_entry.id   AF-A0A817YV36-F1
#
_cell.length_a   1.000
_cell.length_b   1.000
_cell.length_c   1.000
_cell.angle_alpha   90.00
_cell.angle_beta   90.00
_cell.angle_gamma   90.00
#
_symmetry.space_group_name_H-M   'P 1'
#
loop_
_entity.id
_entity.type
_entity.pdbx_description
1 polymer ?
#
loop_
_entity_poly.entity_id
_entity_poly.type
_entity_poly.pdbx_seq_one_letter_code
_entity_poly.pdbx_strand_id
1 'polypeptide(L)'
;MLSNGRKYIIPCQSRFSRQSINDIANAEYNSVSNTVKKSLGDNRMSSKDDRATQAFSELESIIDQLYTKPLSPKLYRRARREYKNVKRLQKLLRRRPDVIIRRVDKGEGFYFGNKSLLESKTEEYMNQTEAYEQITNGQCPLADILHTTVAVLDYLLKKQAITKHRRDKLVPDESKLELAHLYITTKVHKVILFWN
;
A
#
# COMPACT_ATOMS: atom_id res chain seq x y z
N MET A 1 19.62 -10.11 -14.77
CA MET A 1 20.18 -8.76 -14.52
C MET A 1 19.06 -7.81 -14.10
N LEU A 2 18.75 -7.76 -12.81
CA LEU A 2 17.77 -6.85 -12.17
C LEU A 2 18.49 -5.87 -11.21
N SER A 3 19.81 -5.71 -11.38
CA SER A 3 20.72 -5.17 -10.37
C SER A 3 20.79 -3.65 -10.28
N ASN A 4 20.18 -2.88 -11.18
CA ASN A 4 20.33 -1.41 -11.19
C ASN A 4 19.00 -0.65 -11.20
N GLY A 5 18.21 -0.83 -10.14
CA GLY A 5 17.46 0.29 -9.57
C GLY A 5 16.05 -0.03 -9.07
N ARG A 6 15.77 0.35 -7.81
CA ARG A 6 14.41 0.72 -7.43
C ARG A 6 13.98 1.92 -8.28
N LYS A 7 12.69 1.93 -8.59
CA LYS A 7 11.95 2.84 -9.45
C LYS A 7 11.92 4.28 -8.88
N TYR A 8 13.06 4.98 -8.91
CA TYR A 8 13.23 6.38 -8.43
C TYR A 8 12.61 7.42 -9.39
N ILE A 9 11.29 7.38 -9.53
CA ILE A 9 10.59 8.32 -10.43
C ILE A 9 10.01 9.52 -9.66
N ILE A 10 9.72 9.39 -8.37
CA ILE A 10 9.01 10.44 -7.59
C ILE A 10 9.85 11.72 -7.44
N PRO A 11 11.13 11.70 -7.00
CA PRO A 11 11.89 12.94 -6.80
C PRO A 11 12.22 13.66 -8.10
N CYS A 12 12.30 12.93 -9.22
CA CYS A 12 12.56 13.53 -10.53
C CYS A 12 11.29 14.13 -11.15
N GLN A 13 10.12 13.53 -10.90
CA GLN A 13 8.83 13.99 -11.43
C GLN A 13 8.17 15.07 -10.58
N SER A 14 8.44 15.11 -9.27
CA SER A 14 7.92 16.09 -8.32
C SER A 14 8.17 17.54 -8.78
N ARG A 15 9.29 17.77 -9.46
CA ARG A 15 9.68 19.06 -10.08
C ARG A 15 8.74 19.56 -11.17
N PHE A 16 7.88 18.70 -11.71
CA PHE A 16 6.84 19.07 -12.70
C PHE A 16 5.44 19.12 -12.10
N SER A 17 5.32 18.84 -10.80
CA SER A 17 4.09 19.06 -10.05
C SER A 17 3.86 20.57 -9.86
N ARG A 18 2.63 20.94 -9.45
CA ARG A 18 2.31 22.32 -9.08
C ARG A 18 2.64 22.64 -7.62
N GLN A 19 3.09 21.65 -6.85
CA GLN A 19 3.44 21.80 -5.44
C GLN A 19 4.88 22.27 -5.31
N SER A 20 5.19 22.99 -4.23
CA SER A 20 6.58 23.38 -3.97
C SER A 20 7.42 22.14 -3.66
N ILE A 21 8.69 22.15 -4.07
CA ILE A 21 9.61 21.04 -3.81
C ILE A 21 9.76 20.80 -2.30
N ASN A 22 9.77 21.89 -1.51
CA ASN A 22 9.86 21.82 -0.06
C ASN A 22 8.63 21.15 0.56
N ASP A 23 7.42 21.44 0.08
CA ASP A 23 6.21 20.78 0.58
C ASP A 23 6.23 19.28 0.31
N ILE A 24 6.73 18.88 -0.86
CA ILE A 24 6.84 17.47 -1.24
C ILE A 24 7.90 16.76 -0.38
N ALA A 25 9.06 17.37 -0.20
CA ALA A 25 10.13 16.85 0.65
C ALA A 25 9.66 16.70 2.10
N ASN A 26 9.01 17.72 2.65
CA ASN A 26 8.44 17.71 4.00
C ASN A 26 7.37 16.61 4.15
N ALA A 27 6.48 16.45 3.17
CA ALA A 27 5.47 15.40 3.19
C ALA A 27 6.10 14.00 3.16
N GLU A 28 7.14 13.79 2.36
CA GLU A 28 7.85 12.51 2.31
C GLU A 28 8.62 12.23 3.60
N TYR A 29 9.34 13.23 4.13
CA TYR A 29 10.00 13.12 5.43
C TYR A 29 9.02 12.75 6.54
N ASN A 30 7.88 13.45 6.63
CA ASN A 30 6.86 13.16 7.63
C ASN A 30 6.29 11.75 7.46
N SER A 31 6.05 11.30 6.23
CA SER A 31 5.56 9.96 5.95
C SER A 31 6.53 8.87 6.42
N VAL A 32 7.81 9.00 6.06
CA VAL A 32 8.85 8.04 6.43
C VAL A 32 9.12 8.08 7.93
N SER A 33 9.35 9.27 8.49
CA SER A 33 9.66 9.44 9.91
C SER A 33 8.54 8.96 10.81
N ASN A 34 7.27 9.26 10.49
CA ASN A 34 6.11 8.76 11.25
C ASN A 34 6.01 7.24 11.20
N THR A 35 6.29 6.64 10.04
CA THR A 35 6.31 5.17 9.89
C THR A 35 7.37 4.54 10.77
N VAL A 36 8.58 5.09 10.78
CA VAL A 36 9.70 4.60 11.61
C VAL A 36 9.41 4.82 13.09
N LYS A 37 8.97 6.02 13.50
CA LYS A 37 8.61 6.34 14.90
C LYS A 37 7.52 5.41 15.42
N LYS A 38 6.49 5.12 14.61
CA LYS A 38 5.44 4.16 14.95
C LYS A 38 6.02 2.75 15.15
N SER A 39 6.90 2.30 14.27
CA SER A 39 7.57 1.00 14.39
C SER A 39 8.43 0.89 15.65
N LEU A 40 9.18 1.94 15.99
CA LEU A 40 9.97 2.00 17.21
C LEU A 40 9.08 1.93 18.45
N GLY A 41 8.00 2.72 18.48
CA GLY A 41 7.02 2.71 19.57
C GLY A 41 6.34 1.35 19.73
N ASP A 42 5.96 0.72 18.61
CA ASP A 42 5.41 -0.64 18.61
C ASP A 42 6.39 -1.63 19.26
N ASN A 43 7.70 -1.43 19.13
CA ASN A 43 8.76 -2.27 19.67
C ASN A 43 9.37 -1.76 21.00
N ARG A 44 8.72 -0.81 21.69
CA ARG A 44 9.20 -0.23 22.96
C ARG A 44 10.60 0.40 22.87
N MET A 45 10.98 0.88 21.69
CA MET A 45 12.23 1.61 21.48
C MET A 45 11.97 3.12 21.58
N SER A 46 12.91 3.85 22.17
CA SER A 46 12.85 5.31 22.19
C SER A 46 13.04 5.87 20.78
N SER A 47 12.26 6.88 20.43
CA SER A 47 12.44 7.70 19.23
C SER A 47 12.97 9.10 19.54
N LYS A 48 13.35 9.33 20.80
CA LYS A 48 13.79 10.62 21.35
C LYS A 48 15.20 10.56 21.94
N ASP A 49 15.89 9.43 21.82
CA ASP A 49 17.30 9.36 22.23
C ASP A 49 18.19 10.08 21.21
N ASP A 50 19.41 10.39 21.60
CA ASP A 50 20.35 11.15 20.76
C ASP A 50 20.61 10.42 19.43
N ARG A 51 20.67 9.09 19.47
CA ARG A 51 20.82 8.23 18.27
C ARG A 51 19.65 8.37 17.30
N ALA A 52 18.41 8.29 17.78
CA ALA A 52 17.24 8.49 16.92
C ALA A 52 17.17 9.92 16.40
N THR A 53 17.49 10.91 17.24
CA THR A 53 17.48 12.33 16.85
C THR A 53 18.48 12.59 15.73
N GLN A 54 19.71 12.08 15.86
CA GLN A 54 20.72 12.16 14.81
C GLN A 54 20.26 11.45 13.54
N ALA A 55 19.75 10.22 13.64
CA ALA A 55 19.26 9.46 12.48
C ALA A 55 18.11 10.16 11.74
N PHE A 56 17.19 10.81 12.47
CA PHE A 56 16.10 11.56 11.85
C PHE A 56 16.55 12.88 11.20
N SER A 57 17.57 13.54 11.75
CA SER A 57 18.18 14.72 11.11
C SER A 57 18.95 14.33 9.84
N GLU A 58 19.69 13.22 9.87
CA GLU A 58 20.34 12.66 8.67
C GLU A 58 19.33 12.28 7.59
N LEU A 59 18.20 11.67 7.98
CA LEU A 59 17.11 11.35 7.05
C LEU A 59 16.53 12.59 6.38
N GLU A 60 16.29 13.65 7.14
CA GLU A 60 15.79 14.94 6.62
C GLU A 60 16.76 15.51 5.59
N SER A 61 18.05 15.57 5.92
CA SER A 61 19.12 16.03 5.02
C SER A 61 19.20 15.20 3.74
N ILE A 62 19.08 13.87 3.84
CA ILE A 62 19.06 12.98 2.66
C ILE A 62 17.86 13.30 1.76
N ILE A 63 16.66 13.45 2.33
CA ILE A 63 15.45 13.73 1.56
C ILE A 63 15.57 15.10 0.89
N ASP A 64 15.99 16.13 1.62
CA ASP A 64 16.18 17.47 1.07
C ASP A 64 17.19 17.47 -0.08
N GLN A 65 18.32 16.79 0.09
CA GLN A 65 19.31 16.67 -0.99
C GLN A 65 18.74 15.95 -2.22
N LEU A 66 17.96 14.88 -2.04
CA LEU A 66 17.35 14.16 -3.15
C LEU A 66 16.40 15.03 -3.98
N TYR A 67 15.66 15.93 -3.32
CA TYR A 67 14.67 16.79 -3.95
C TYR A 67 15.24 18.10 -4.51
N THR A 68 16.24 18.67 -3.84
CA THR A 68 16.85 19.96 -4.23
C THR A 68 17.96 19.79 -5.26
N LYS A 69 18.71 18.68 -5.23
CA LYS A 69 19.85 18.45 -6.13
C LYS A 69 19.46 18.57 -7.60
N PRO A 70 20.10 19.46 -8.38
CA PRO A 70 19.75 19.69 -9.77
C PRO A 70 19.91 18.40 -10.60
N LEU A 71 18.93 18.14 -11.46
CA LEU A 71 18.98 17.00 -12.37
C LEU A 71 19.89 17.32 -13.55
N SER A 72 20.62 16.31 -14.03
CA SER A 72 21.34 16.43 -15.29
C SER A 72 20.34 16.68 -16.44
N PRO A 73 20.74 17.40 -17.52
CA PRO A 73 19.84 17.71 -18.63
C PRO A 73 19.16 16.48 -19.25
N LYS A 74 19.87 15.35 -19.31
CA LYS A 74 19.35 14.07 -19.81
C LYS A 74 18.25 13.52 -18.91
N LEU A 75 18.47 13.52 -17.59
CA LEU A 75 17.50 13.06 -16.61
C LEU A 75 16.27 13.98 -16.56
N TYR A 76 16.48 15.29 -16.64
CA TYR A 76 15.40 16.27 -16.67
C TYR A 76 14.46 16.04 -17.86
N ARG A 77 15.01 15.89 -19.08
CA ARG A 77 14.22 15.64 -20.29
C ARG A 77 13.43 14.32 -20.19
N ARG A 78 14.06 13.27 -19.66
CA ARG A 78 13.41 11.98 -19.42
C ARG A 78 12.27 12.10 -18.42
N ALA A 79 12.52 12.69 -17.26
CA ALA A 79 11.53 12.85 -16.20
C ALA A 79 10.33 13.68 -16.67
N ARG A 80 10.56 14.74 -17.47
CA ARG A 80 9.48 15.54 -18.08
C ARG A 80 8.60 14.71 -19.03
N ARG A 81 9.22 13.85 -19.84
CA ARG A 81 8.50 12.97 -20.78
C ARG A 81 7.65 11.94 -20.03
N GLU A 82 8.25 11.27 -19.05
CA GLU A 82 7.55 10.29 -18.22
C GLU A 82 6.39 10.94 -17.45
N TYR A 83 6.60 12.12 -16.86
CA TYR A 83 5.55 12.87 -16.16
C TYR A 83 4.36 13.19 -17.08
N LYS A 84 4.63 13.68 -18.31
CA LYS A 84 3.57 13.93 -19.30
C LYS A 84 2.82 12.66 -19.67
N ASN A 85 3.52 11.54 -19.84
CA ASN A 85 2.90 10.25 -20.16
C ASN A 85 1.99 9.77 -19.02
N VAL A 86 2.46 9.85 -17.77
CA VAL A 86 1.66 9.52 -16.58
C VAL A 86 0.41 10.38 -16.51
N LYS A 87 0.53 11.72 -16.68
CA LYS A 87 -0.64 12.62 -16.65
C LYS A 87 -1.63 12.34 -17.78
N ARG A 88 -1.16 11.99 -18.98
CA ARG A 88 -2.01 11.58 -20.11
C ARG A 88 -2.76 10.29 -19.81
N LEU A 89 -2.07 9.28 -19.29
CA LEU A 89 -2.69 8.01 -18.87
C LEU A 89 -3.73 8.23 -17.78
N GLN A 90 -3.42 9.01 -16.74
CA GLN A 90 -4.37 9.37 -15.70
C GLN A 90 -5.63 10.04 -16.27
N LYS A 91 -5.48 10.97 -17.22
CA LYS A 91 -6.62 11.63 -17.88
C LYS A 91 -7.45 10.65 -18.72
N LEU A 92 -6.80 9.71 -19.40
CA LEU A 92 -7.48 8.69 -20.21
C LEU A 92 -8.26 7.73 -19.32
N LEU A 93 -7.65 7.22 -18.25
CA LEU A 93 -8.27 6.30 -17.31
C LEU A 93 -9.46 6.92 -16.58
N ARG A 94 -9.39 8.22 -16.24
CA ARG A 94 -10.54 8.96 -15.67
C ARG A 94 -11.78 8.96 -16.58
N ARG A 95 -11.61 8.79 -17.89
CA ARG A 95 -12.71 8.72 -18.88
C ARG A 95 -13.15 7.29 -19.19
N ARG A 96 -12.48 6.29 -18.61
CA ARG A 96 -12.69 4.86 -18.88
C ARG A 96 -12.88 4.11 -17.57
N PRO A 97 -14.02 4.29 -16.89
CA PRO A 97 -14.31 3.60 -15.63
C PRO A 97 -14.45 2.08 -15.81
N ASP A 98 -14.64 1.62 -17.05
CA ASP A 98 -14.63 0.22 -17.46
C ASP A 98 -13.24 -0.41 -17.39
N VAL A 99 -12.16 0.38 -17.42
CA VAL A 99 -10.79 -0.13 -17.37
C VAL A 99 -10.30 -0.22 -15.93
N ILE A 100 -9.86 -1.41 -15.54
CA ILE A 100 -9.28 -1.67 -14.22
C ILE A 100 -7.79 -1.97 -14.34
N ILE A 101 -7.04 -1.43 -13.37
CA ILE A 101 -5.64 -1.75 -13.15
C ILE A 101 -5.55 -2.38 -11.77
N ARG A 102 -5.20 -3.66 -11.70
CA ARG A 102 -5.08 -4.38 -10.43
C ARG A 102 -3.71 -5.01 -10.30
N ARG A 103 -3.15 -4.98 -9.10
CA ARG A 103 -1.94 -5.75 -8.79
C ARG A 103 -2.33 -7.21 -8.63
N VAL A 104 -1.58 -8.09 -9.28
CA VAL A 104 -1.80 -9.53 -9.13
C VAL A 104 -1.14 -9.99 -7.82
N ASP A 105 -1.82 -10.90 -7.10
CA ASP A 105 -1.35 -11.42 -5.81
C ASP A 105 -0.06 -12.26 -5.98
N LYS A 106 -0.01 -13.08 -7.05
CA LYS A 106 1.16 -13.87 -7.42
C LYS A 106 1.78 -13.36 -8.72
N GLY A 107 3.07 -13.03 -8.68
CA GLY A 107 3.86 -12.61 -9.84
C GLY A 107 4.22 -11.12 -9.89
N GLU A 108 5.19 -10.80 -10.74
CA GLU A 108 5.65 -9.43 -10.97
C GLU A 108 4.79 -8.75 -12.06
N GLY A 109 3.51 -8.51 -11.78
CA GLY A 109 2.59 -8.02 -12.81
C GLY A 109 1.42 -7.17 -12.31
N PHE A 110 0.83 -6.44 -13.26
CA PHE A 110 -0.46 -5.76 -13.11
C PHE A 110 -1.42 -6.32 -14.16
N TYR A 111 -2.63 -6.63 -13.74
CA TYR A 111 -3.75 -6.84 -14.65
C TYR A 111 -4.19 -5.48 -15.20
N PHE A 112 -4.33 -5.39 -16.51
CA PHE A 112 -4.91 -4.26 -17.23
C PHE A 112 -5.99 -4.79 -18.17
N GLY A 113 -7.25 -4.41 -17.94
CA GLY A 113 -8.35 -4.94 -18.73
C GLY A 113 -9.70 -4.33 -18.38
N ASN A 114 -10.75 -4.83 -19.00
CA ASN A 114 -12.11 -4.39 -18.74
C ASN A 114 -12.67 -5.08 -17.47
N LYS A 115 -13.36 -4.32 -16.63
CA LYS A 115 -14.05 -4.81 -15.43
C LYS A 115 -15.02 -5.95 -15.74
N SER A 116 -15.88 -5.80 -16.75
CA SER A 116 -16.91 -6.80 -17.07
C SER A 116 -16.29 -8.13 -17.51
N LEU A 117 -15.20 -8.07 -18.28
CA LEU A 117 -14.47 -9.26 -18.71
C LEU A 117 -13.82 -9.99 -17.52
N LEU A 118 -13.35 -9.25 -16.51
CA LEU A 118 -12.81 -9.85 -15.30
C LEU A 118 -13.91 -10.54 -14.48
N GLU A 119 -15.07 -9.90 -14.34
CA GLU A 119 -16.23 -10.45 -13.62
C GLU A 119 -16.71 -11.74 -14.29
N SER A 120 -16.91 -11.72 -15.61
CA SER A 120 -17.32 -12.91 -16.37
C SER A 120 -16.33 -14.07 -16.27
N LYS A 121 -15.03 -13.82 -16.35
CA LYS A 121 -14.01 -14.88 -16.15
C LYS A 121 -13.98 -15.44 -14.74
N THR A 122 -14.33 -14.61 -13.76
CA THR A 122 -14.41 -15.05 -12.37
C THR A 122 -15.61 -15.98 -12.18
N GLU A 123 -16.77 -15.62 -12.72
CA GLU A 123 -17.97 -16.45 -12.71
C GLU A 123 -17.76 -17.77 -13.47
N GLU A 124 -17.13 -17.72 -14.65
CA GLU A 124 -16.83 -18.91 -15.44
C GLU A 124 -15.94 -19.89 -14.66
N TYR A 125 -14.89 -19.38 -14.01
CA TYR A 125 -14.01 -20.20 -13.17
C TYR A 125 -14.74 -20.78 -11.96
N MET A 126 -15.62 -20.01 -11.32
CA MET A 126 -16.44 -20.48 -10.20
C MET A 126 -17.34 -21.64 -10.63
N ASN A 127 -18.00 -21.52 -11.78
CA ASN A 127 -18.88 -22.54 -12.33
C ASN A 127 -18.12 -23.81 -12.75
N GLN A 128 -16.91 -23.67 -13.31
CA GLN A 128 -16.12 -24.81 -13.78
C GLN A 128 -15.51 -25.65 -12.65
N THR A 129 -15.17 -25.01 -11.53
CA THR A 129 -14.41 -25.68 -10.47
C THR A 129 -15.27 -26.26 -9.36
N GLU A 130 -16.55 -25.86 -9.28
CA GLU A 130 -17.47 -26.16 -8.15
C GLU A 130 -16.84 -25.90 -6.77
N ALA A 131 -15.75 -25.13 -6.71
CA ALA A 131 -14.91 -24.99 -5.54
C ALA A 131 -15.46 -23.98 -4.53
N TYR A 132 -16.67 -23.47 -4.78
CA TYR A 132 -17.26 -22.35 -4.05
C TYR A 132 -18.69 -22.68 -3.65
N GLU A 133 -18.98 -22.52 -2.36
CA GLU A 133 -20.32 -22.63 -1.80
C GLU A 133 -20.79 -21.24 -1.37
N GLN A 134 -21.97 -20.83 -1.84
CA GLN A 134 -22.59 -19.61 -1.38
C GLN A 134 -23.15 -19.83 0.02
N ILE A 135 -22.73 -18.99 0.97
CA ILE A 135 -23.25 -19.02 2.34
C ILE A 135 -24.64 -18.39 2.34
N THR A 136 -25.68 -19.22 2.49
CA THR A 136 -27.09 -18.82 2.42
C THR A 136 -27.72 -18.55 3.78
N ASN A 137 -27.15 -19.10 4.85
CA ASN A 137 -27.70 -19.03 6.20
C ASN A 137 -27.34 -17.74 6.97
N GLY A 138 -26.59 -16.83 6.34
CA GLY A 138 -26.16 -15.56 6.94
C GLY A 138 -25.14 -15.70 8.08
N GLN A 139 -24.63 -16.91 8.35
CA GLN A 139 -23.64 -17.13 9.40
C GLN A 139 -22.23 -16.85 8.87
N CYS A 140 -21.44 -16.09 9.62
CA CYS A 140 -20.05 -15.85 9.26
C CYS A 140 -19.25 -17.16 9.39
N PRO A 141 -18.65 -17.68 8.30
CA PRO A 141 -17.88 -18.94 8.32
C PRO A 141 -16.59 -18.84 9.14
N LEU A 142 -16.21 -17.61 9.52
CA LEU A 142 -15.00 -17.31 10.28
C LEU A 142 -15.29 -17.01 11.76
N ALA A 143 -16.54 -17.12 12.21
CA ALA A 143 -16.95 -16.73 13.57
C ALA A 143 -16.14 -17.46 14.66
N ASP A 144 -15.95 -18.77 14.54
CA ASP A 144 -15.21 -19.57 15.52
C ASP A 144 -13.71 -19.20 15.55
N ILE A 145 -13.13 -18.97 14.37
CA ILE A 145 -11.73 -18.58 14.23
C ILE A 145 -11.51 -17.18 14.83
N LEU A 146 -12.43 -16.26 14.57
CA LEU A 146 -12.41 -14.92 15.13
C LEU A 146 -12.46 -14.98 16.66
N HIS A 147 -13.43 -15.71 17.22
CA HIS A 147 -13.58 -15.86 18.66
C HIS A 147 -12.30 -16.44 19.29
N THR A 148 -11.74 -17.48 18.68
CA THR A 148 -10.49 -18.11 19.14
C THR A 148 -9.32 -17.13 19.11
N THR A 149 -9.20 -16.33 18.05
CA THR A 149 -8.14 -15.33 17.90
C THR A 149 -8.23 -14.26 18.99
N VAL A 150 -9.43 -13.74 19.26
CA VAL A 150 -9.67 -12.74 20.32
C VAL A 150 -9.32 -13.32 21.69
N ALA A 151 -9.75 -14.55 21.98
CA ALA A 151 -9.45 -15.23 23.25
C ALA A 151 -7.93 -15.38 23.48
N VAL A 152 -7.17 -15.75 22.45
CA VAL A 152 -5.69 -15.84 22.54
C VAL A 152 -5.07 -14.47 22.80
N LEU A 153 -5.51 -13.43 22.11
CA LEU A 153 -4.99 -12.07 22.31
C LEU A 153 -5.29 -11.54 23.73
N ASP A 154 -6.48 -11.80 24.25
CA ASP A 154 -6.87 -11.41 25.61
C ASP A 154 -6.06 -12.19 26.66
N TYR A 155 -5.79 -13.47 26.43
CA TYR A 155 -4.88 -14.25 27.26
C TYR A 155 -3.46 -13.66 27.28
N LEU A 156 -2.90 -13.31 26.11
CA LEU A 156 -1.58 -12.70 26.00
C LEU A 156 -1.50 -11.33 26.69
N LEU A 157 -2.58 -10.54 26.59
CA LEU A 157 -2.70 -9.26 27.30
C LEU A 157 -2.70 -9.47 28.82
N LYS A 158 -3.48 -10.44 29.31
CA LYS A 158 -3.54 -10.80 30.74
C LYS A 158 -2.17 -11.28 31.27
N LYS A 159 -1.41 -12.01 30.45
CA LYS A 159 -0.04 -12.44 30.77
C LYS A 159 1.01 -11.33 30.60
N GLN A 160 0.59 -10.12 30.25
CA GLN A 160 1.47 -8.97 29.97
C GLN A 160 2.49 -9.21 28.85
N ALA A 161 2.26 -10.23 28.01
CA ALA A 161 3.11 -10.56 26.86
C ALA A 161 2.95 -9.55 25.71
N ILE A 162 1.79 -8.90 25.63
CA ILE A 162 1.50 -7.83 24.67
C ILE A 162 0.90 -6.61 25.39
N THR A 163 1.04 -5.43 24.78
CA THR A 163 0.39 -4.20 25.27
C THR A 163 -1.06 -4.14 24.77
N LYS A 164 -1.91 -3.36 25.46
CA LYS A 164 -3.28 -3.08 25.01
C LYS A 164 -3.32 -2.55 23.57
N HIS A 165 -2.42 -1.62 23.24
CA HIS A 165 -2.30 -1.09 21.88
C HIS A 165 -2.01 -2.17 20.83
N ARG A 166 -1.10 -3.12 21.14
CA ARG A 166 -0.80 -4.24 20.23
C ARG A 166 -1.99 -5.19 20.10
N ARG A 167 -2.69 -5.48 21.20
CA ARG A 167 -3.93 -6.27 21.18
C ARG A 167 -4.95 -5.62 20.24
N ASP A 168 -5.26 -4.34 20.45
CA ASP A 168 -6.27 -3.62 19.65
C ASP A 168 -5.90 -3.54 18.16
N LYS A 169 -4.60 -3.56 17.83
CA LYS A 169 -4.12 -3.60 16.43
C LYS A 169 -4.17 -5.01 15.80
N LEU A 170 -4.11 -6.06 16.63
CA LEU A 170 -4.09 -7.46 16.18
C LEU A 170 -5.50 -8.09 16.16
N VAL A 171 -6.44 -7.56 16.92
CA VAL A 171 -7.84 -8.01 16.88
C VAL A 171 -8.38 -7.79 15.46
N PRO A 172 -8.93 -8.84 14.83
CA PRO A 172 -9.52 -8.70 13.51
C PRO A 172 -10.75 -7.78 13.55
N ASP A 173 -10.86 -6.90 12.56
CA ASP A 173 -12.03 -6.03 12.39
C ASP A 173 -13.14 -6.80 11.68
N GLU A 174 -14.22 -7.11 12.39
CA GLU A 174 -15.38 -7.85 11.87
C GLU A 174 -15.97 -7.21 10.61
N SER A 175 -15.97 -5.87 10.52
CA SER A 175 -16.51 -5.13 9.38
C SER A 175 -15.64 -5.22 8.13
N LYS A 176 -14.39 -5.68 8.27
CA LYS A 176 -13.41 -5.86 7.20
C LYS A 176 -13.01 -7.32 7.01
N LEU A 177 -13.69 -8.22 7.70
CA LEU A 177 -13.34 -9.64 7.74
C LEU A 177 -13.87 -10.29 6.47
N GLU A 178 -12.98 -10.45 5.49
CA GLU A 178 -13.28 -11.15 4.25
C GLU A 178 -12.63 -12.54 4.30
N LEU A 179 -13.39 -13.56 3.90
CA LEU A 179 -12.80 -14.84 3.54
C LEU A 179 -11.71 -14.58 2.51
N ALA A 180 -10.58 -15.28 2.64
CA ALA A 180 -9.52 -15.19 1.65
C ALA A 180 -10.07 -15.65 0.30
N HIS A 181 -10.48 -14.72 -0.57
CA HIS A 181 -10.84 -15.02 -1.94
C HIS A 181 -9.64 -15.69 -2.60
N LEU A 182 -9.86 -16.87 -3.19
CA LEU A 182 -8.78 -17.71 -3.68
C LEU A 182 -8.11 -17.11 -4.93
N TYR A 183 -6.82 -16.80 -4.77
CA TYR A 183 -5.66 -16.66 -5.68
C TYR A 183 -5.75 -16.18 -7.15
N ILE A 184 -6.88 -16.29 -7.85
CA ILE A 184 -7.00 -15.94 -9.28
C ILE A 184 -7.75 -14.62 -9.47
N THR A 185 -8.70 -14.32 -8.59
CA THR A 185 -9.25 -12.97 -8.48
C THR A 185 -8.19 -12.08 -7.86
N THR A 186 -7.58 -11.24 -8.71
CA THR A 186 -6.68 -10.16 -8.26
C THR A 186 -7.24 -9.50 -7.01
N LYS A 187 -6.60 -9.77 -5.86
CA LYS A 187 -6.94 -9.08 -4.62
C LYS A 187 -6.84 -7.59 -4.89
N VAL A 188 -7.85 -6.86 -4.43
CA VAL A 188 -7.87 -5.41 -4.52
C VAL A 188 -6.91 -4.85 -3.46
N HIS A 189 -5.61 -5.07 -3.64
CA HIS A 189 -4.60 -4.54 -2.74
C HIS A 189 -4.44 -3.05 -3.00
N LYS A 190 -5.03 -2.24 -2.11
CA LYS A 190 -5.00 -0.78 -2.16
C LYS A 190 -5.53 -0.26 -3.50
N VAL A 191 -6.85 -0.12 -3.64
CA VAL A 191 -7.34 0.83 -4.65
C VAL A 191 -6.81 2.18 -4.22
N ILE A 192 -5.77 2.67 -4.90
CA ILE A 192 -5.61 4.12 -5.01
C ILE A 192 -6.70 4.52 -5.99
N LEU A 193 -7.90 4.70 -5.43
CA LEU A 193 -8.98 5.38 -6.07
C LEU A 193 -8.42 6.77 -6.38
N PHE A 194 -8.15 7.07 -7.66
CA PHE A 194 -7.76 8.41 -8.10
C PHE A 194 -8.96 9.35 -8.02
N TRP A 195 -9.53 9.51 -6.83
CA TRP A 195 -10.58 10.47 -6.54
C TRP A 195 -10.01 11.52 -5.60
N ASN A 196 -9.98 12.74 -6.13
CA ASN A 196 -9.61 14.04 -5.58
C ASN A 196 -8.28 14.16 -4.83
#